data_AF-A0A7C1KN81-F1
#
_entry.id   AF-A0A7C1KN81-F1
#
_cell.length_a   1.000
_cell.length_b   1.000
_cell.length_c   1.000
_cell.angle_alpha   90.00
_cell.angle_beta   90.00
_cell.angle_gamma   90.00
#
_symmetry.space_group_name_H-M   'P 1'
#
loop_
_entity.id
_entity.type
_entity.pdbx_description
1 polymer ?
#
loop_
_entity_poly.entity_id
_entity_poly.type
_entity_poly.pdbx_seq_one_letter_code
_entity_poly.pdbx_strand_id
1 'polypeptide(L)'
;MEFDFSDPKIIAGIIAAITSVLTIIIVKPFIDKRFHRFKLHEDFKSEQQRKIKEVLSHNKVHLLKSCETLNHRLWNLIHYQDGWPYLAKNYRTRHYYLDSFVYRIISVFAWIKIIEDDLIYFDTTISTKEDINMIKFFRLFQETFCELLVFKGKEYDSNYATDHFFKAEFEKIAFELIEEKKVISFSEFQKKMSTENKNIEQMHDYLNGISKVEERLRWDRLQLFHLALIAFLNAYGYDFQQTTTDKIRKLKDFGGGYNLLNNYIELLKRGKLENQKELKKVIKYAT
;
A
#
# COMPACT_ATOMS: atom_id res chain seq x y z
N MET A 1 61.80 -58.08 -3.37
CA MET A 1 60.37 -58.25 -3.61
C MET A 1 60.03 -57.26 -4.72
N GLU A 2 60.05 -57.72 -5.98
CA GLU A 2 59.66 -56.88 -7.11
C GLU A 2 58.14 -56.72 -7.08
N PHE A 3 57.67 -55.49 -6.96
CA PHE A 3 56.25 -55.18 -7.11
C PHE A 3 55.88 -55.35 -8.57
N ASP A 4 55.04 -56.35 -8.88
CA ASP A 4 54.46 -56.49 -10.20
C ASP A 4 53.31 -55.48 -10.36
N PHE A 5 53.59 -54.39 -11.07
CA PHE A 5 52.62 -53.33 -11.36
C PHE A 5 51.46 -53.79 -12.27
N SER A 6 51.49 -55.05 -12.73
CA SER A 6 50.41 -55.69 -13.51
C SER A 6 49.33 -56.33 -12.63
N ASP A 7 49.54 -56.50 -11.32
CA ASP A 7 48.55 -57.12 -10.43
C ASP A 7 47.27 -56.27 -10.39
N PRO A 8 46.10 -56.84 -10.77
CA PRO A 8 44.82 -56.15 -10.73
C PRO A 8 44.51 -55.48 -9.39
N LYS A 9 44.99 -56.04 -8.27
CA LYS A 9 44.81 -55.46 -6.92
C LYS A 9 45.64 -54.19 -6.74
N ILE A 10 46.87 -54.16 -7.27
CA ILE A 10 47.76 -52.98 -7.21
C ILE A 10 47.18 -51.87 -8.09
N ILE A 11 46.73 -52.19 -9.31
CA ILE A 11 46.10 -51.24 -10.22
C ILE A 11 44.82 -50.66 -9.60
N ALA A 12 43.96 -51.51 -9.03
CA ALA A 12 42.74 -51.07 -8.33
C ALA A 12 43.05 -50.14 -7.14
N GLY A 13 44.09 -50.46 -6.35
CA GLY A 13 44.56 -49.61 -5.25
C GLY A 13 45.03 -48.24 -5.71
N ILE A 14 45.80 -48.17 -6.81
CA ILE A 14 46.26 -46.91 -7.40
C ILE A 14 45.08 -46.08 -7.94
N ILE A 15 44.15 -46.70 -8.66
CA ILE A 15 42.96 -46.01 -9.18
C ILE A 15 42.12 -45.47 -8.03
N ALA A 16 41.90 -46.25 -6.96
CA ALA A 16 41.17 -45.81 -5.79
C ALA A 16 41.87 -44.63 -5.09
N ALA A 17 43.20 -44.69 -4.94
CA ALA A 17 43.99 -43.61 -4.34
C ALA A 17 43.90 -42.32 -5.18
N ILE A 18 44.09 -42.41 -6.50
CA ILE A 18 43.99 -41.26 -7.42
C ILE A 18 42.57 -40.69 -7.40
N THR A 19 41.54 -41.55 -7.46
CA THR A 19 40.14 -41.12 -7.41
C THR A 19 39.81 -40.41 -6.10
N SER A 20 40.31 -40.93 -4.97
CA SER A 20 40.14 -40.31 -3.66
C SER A 20 40.81 -38.94 -3.60
N VAL A 21 42.05 -38.82 -4.07
CA VAL A 21 42.79 -37.56 -4.14
C VAL A 21 42.08 -36.54 -5.03
N LEU A 22 41.66 -36.93 -6.25
CA LEU A 22 40.92 -36.06 -7.17
C LEU A 22 39.59 -35.59 -6.56
N THR A 23 38.88 -36.51 -5.89
CA THR A 23 37.59 -36.20 -5.26
C THR A 23 37.78 -35.21 -4.11
N ILE A 24 38.77 -35.42 -3.24
CA ILE A 24 39.00 -34.59 -2.05
C ILE A 24 39.62 -33.23 -2.40
N ILE A 25 40.55 -33.17 -3.36
CA ILE A 25 41.31 -31.95 -3.66
C ILE A 25 40.60 -31.08 -4.70
N ILE A 26 39.90 -31.66 -5.67
CA ILE A 26 39.36 -30.92 -6.81
C ILE A 26 37.83 -30.83 -6.73
N VAL A 27 37.16 -31.98 -6.68
CA VAL A 27 35.70 -32.04 -6.80
C VAL A 27 35.03 -31.45 -5.56
N LYS A 28 35.43 -31.90 -4.37
CA LYS A 28 34.83 -31.49 -3.10
C LYS A 28 34.95 -29.98 -2.85
N PRO A 29 36.12 -29.32 -3.00
CA PRO A 29 36.21 -27.88 -2.78
C PRO A 29 35.39 -27.06 -3.78
N PHE A 30 35.24 -27.54 -5.03
CA PHE A 30 34.42 -26.86 -6.02
C PHE A 30 32.93 -26.93 -5.66
N ILE A 31 32.44 -28.12 -5.30
CA ILE A 31 31.06 -28.34 -4.86
C ILE A 31 30.80 -27.56 -3.57
N ASP A 32 31.67 -27.68 -2.57
CA ASP A 32 31.53 -27.03 -1.27
C ASP A 32 31.53 -25.50 -1.41
N LYS A 33 32.40 -24.94 -2.26
CA LYS A 33 32.41 -23.49 -2.54
C LYS A 33 31.13 -23.03 -3.20
N ARG A 34 30.60 -23.79 -4.17
CA ARG A 34 29.33 -23.46 -4.84
C ARG A 34 28.16 -23.57 -3.87
N PHE A 35 28.12 -24.63 -3.07
CA PHE A 35 27.11 -24.85 -2.05
C PHE A 35 27.14 -23.77 -0.95
N HIS A 36 28.32 -23.39 -0.46
CA HIS A 36 28.46 -22.29 0.50
C HIS A 36 27.97 -20.97 -0.06
N ARG A 37 28.32 -20.62 -1.30
CA ARG A 37 27.82 -19.40 -1.95
C ARG A 37 26.31 -19.40 -2.10
N PHE A 38 25.74 -20.53 -2.53
CA PHE A 38 24.31 -20.71 -2.64
C PHE A 38 23.63 -20.55 -1.28
N LYS A 39 24.12 -21.26 -0.25
CA LYS A 39 23.59 -21.19 1.11
C LYS A 39 23.66 -19.77 1.68
N LEU A 40 24.81 -19.10 1.56
CA LEU A 40 24.96 -17.70 1.99
C LEU A 40 23.96 -16.76 1.31
N HIS A 41 23.71 -16.97 0.01
CA HIS A 41 22.75 -16.16 -0.73
C HIS A 41 21.30 -16.40 -0.26
N GLU A 42 20.90 -17.66 -0.08
CA GLU A 42 19.56 -18.00 0.41
C GLU A 42 19.35 -17.55 1.86
N ASP A 43 20.35 -17.73 2.73
CA ASP A 43 20.31 -17.28 4.13
C ASP A 43 20.15 -15.74 4.18
N PHE A 44 20.94 -15.01 3.39
CA PHE A 44 20.83 -13.55 3.28
C PHE A 44 19.44 -13.13 2.79
N LYS A 45 18.95 -13.74 1.71
CA LYS A 45 17.63 -13.43 1.15
C LYS A 45 16.52 -13.69 2.18
N SER A 46 16.57 -14.83 2.87
CA SER A 46 15.63 -15.19 3.92
C SER A 46 15.66 -14.18 5.08
N GLU A 47 16.84 -13.76 5.51
CA GLU A 47 17.01 -12.76 6.57
C GLU A 47 16.40 -11.40 6.18
N GLN A 48 16.61 -10.95 4.95
CA GLN A 48 16.05 -9.70 4.46
C GLN A 48 14.52 -9.77 4.30
N GLN A 49 14.01 -10.88 3.78
CA GLN A 49 12.56 -11.12 3.72
C GLN A 49 11.93 -11.13 5.11
N ARG A 50 12.61 -11.72 6.10
CA ARG A 50 12.17 -11.69 7.50
C ARG A 50 12.08 -10.26 8.03
N LYS A 51 13.11 -9.42 7.80
CA LYS A 51 13.10 -8.01 8.22
C LYS A 51 11.92 -7.23 7.62
N ILE A 52 11.65 -7.41 6.33
CA ILE A 52 10.50 -6.81 5.65
C ILE A 52 9.18 -7.27 6.31
N LYS A 53 9.03 -8.57 6.54
CA LYS A 53 7.84 -9.13 7.19
C LYS A 53 7.67 -8.67 8.63
N GLU A 54 8.75 -8.44 9.37
CA GLU A 54 8.70 -7.91 10.73
C GLU A 54 8.18 -6.47 10.73
N VAL A 55 8.73 -5.60 9.87
CA VAL A 55 8.26 -4.21 9.71
C VAL A 55 6.79 -4.18 9.27
N LEU A 56 6.44 -4.96 8.25
CA LEU A 56 5.06 -5.03 7.76
C LEU A 56 4.14 -5.59 8.84
N SER A 57 4.48 -6.69 9.51
CA SER A 57 3.58 -7.30 10.49
C SER A 57 3.32 -6.42 11.71
N HIS A 58 4.31 -5.64 12.15
CA HIS A 58 4.17 -4.73 13.30
C HIS A 58 3.12 -3.63 13.04
N ASN A 59 3.15 -3.02 11.87
CA ASN A 59 2.32 -1.83 11.57
C ASN A 59 1.11 -2.14 10.66
N LYS A 60 1.12 -3.26 9.92
CA LYS A 60 0.05 -3.64 8.98
C LYS A 60 -1.30 -3.79 9.67
N VAL A 61 -1.36 -4.35 10.87
CA VAL A 61 -2.63 -4.52 11.59
C VAL A 61 -3.27 -3.16 11.88
N HIS A 62 -2.45 -2.18 12.29
CA HIS A 62 -2.91 -0.81 12.51
C HIS A 62 -3.38 -0.14 11.22
N LEU A 63 -2.64 -0.29 10.12
CA LEU A 63 -3.04 0.20 8.81
C LEU A 63 -4.37 -0.43 8.34
N LEU A 64 -4.49 -1.76 8.42
CA LEU A 64 -5.72 -2.47 8.06
C LEU A 64 -6.90 -1.97 8.87
N LYS A 65 -6.71 -1.73 10.18
CA LYS A 65 -7.77 -1.19 11.03
C LYS A 65 -8.18 0.22 10.60
N SER A 66 -7.20 1.10 10.33
CA SER A 66 -7.49 2.45 9.83
C SER A 66 -8.22 2.41 8.48
N CYS A 67 -7.78 1.55 7.56
CA CYS A 67 -8.44 1.33 6.27
C CYS A 67 -9.88 0.83 6.44
N GLU A 68 -10.13 -0.13 7.34
CA GLU A 68 -11.47 -0.63 7.64
C GLU A 68 -12.38 0.50 8.16
N THR A 69 -11.91 1.28 9.14
CA THR A 69 -12.71 2.41 9.69
C THR A 69 -13.02 3.47 8.63
N LEU A 70 -12.08 3.74 7.74
CA LEU A 70 -12.26 4.66 6.62
C LEU A 70 -13.24 4.10 5.58
N ASN A 71 -13.13 2.81 5.26
CA ASN A 71 -14.05 2.11 4.35
C ASN A 71 -15.50 2.20 4.87
N HIS A 72 -15.73 1.96 6.16
CA HIS A 72 -17.05 2.17 6.77
C HIS A 72 -17.54 3.61 6.62
N ARG A 73 -16.65 4.60 6.78
CA ARG A 73 -17.03 6.01 6.62
C ARG A 73 -17.39 6.36 5.17
N LEU A 74 -16.66 5.82 4.20
CA LEU A 74 -16.94 6.01 2.77
C LEU A 74 -18.27 5.35 2.38
N TRP A 75 -18.56 4.15 2.89
CA TRP A 75 -19.88 3.55 2.74
C TRP A 75 -20.99 4.42 3.32
N ASN A 76 -20.80 4.99 4.52
CA ASN A 76 -21.80 5.88 5.12
C ASN A 76 -22.00 7.15 4.29
N LEU A 77 -20.92 7.74 3.75
CA LEU A 77 -20.99 8.91 2.87
C LEU A 77 -21.85 8.63 1.63
N ILE A 78 -21.68 7.46 1.02
CA ILE A 78 -22.42 7.06 -0.18
C ILE A 78 -23.90 6.80 0.11
N HIS A 79 -24.23 6.21 1.27
CA HIS A 79 -25.62 5.85 1.61
C HIS A 79 -26.44 7.02 2.19
N TYR A 80 -25.82 7.98 2.87
CA TYR A 80 -26.51 9.03 3.63
C TYR A 80 -26.19 10.45 3.12
N GLN A 81 -26.16 10.62 1.80
CA GLN A 81 -25.80 11.89 1.16
C GLN A 81 -26.73 13.05 1.51
N ASP A 82 -28.04 12.79 1.66
CA ASP A 82 -29.05 13.83 1.94
C ASP A 82 -28.94 14.41 3.37
N GLY A 83 -28.04 13.87 4.21
CA GLY A 83 -27.88 14.24 5.61
C GLY A 83 -26.45 14.59 6.02
N TRP A 84 -25.48 14.65 5.09
CA TRP A 84 -24.21 15.30 5.41
C TRP A 84 -24.52 16.79 5.52
N PRO A 85 -24.44 17.39 6.73
CA PRO A 85 -24.82 18.78 6.87
C PRO A 85 -23.93 19.58 5.93
N TYR A 86 -24.55 20.38 5.08
CA TYR A 86 -23.91 21.44 4.33
C TYR A 86 -23.27 22.36 5.39
N LEU A 87 -22.00 22.13 5.74
CA LEU A 87 -21.35 22.86 6.82
C LEU A 87 -21.01 24.24 6.27
N ALA A 88 -21.96 25.16 6.44
CA ALA A 88 -21.87 26.55 6.05
C ALA A 88 -20.60 27.19 6.65
N LYS A 89 -19.55 27.38 5.83
CA LYS A 89 -18.34 28.23 5.96
C LYS A 89 -17.60 28.36 7.30
N ASN A 90 -18.10 27.78 8.39
CA ASN A 90 -17.66 28.07 9.75
C ASN A 90 -17.34 26.75 10.46
N TYR A 91 -16.23 26.15 10.06
CA TYR A 91 -15.63 24.96 10.69
C TYR A 91 -15.28 25.18 12.17
N ARG A 92 -15.43 26.41 12.69
CA ARG A 92 -15.20 26.79 14.09
C ARG A 92 -16.21 26.17 15.05
N THR A 93 -17.39 25.74 14.59
CA THR A 93 -18.26 24.84 15.36
C THR A 93 -17.84 23.41 15.08
N ARG A 94 -17.34 22.67 16.09
CA ARG A 94 -16.83 21.30 15.89
C ARG A 94 -17.91 20.40 15.29
N HIS A 95 -17.61 19.79 14.14
CA HIS A 95 -18.53 18.87 13.47
C HIS A 95 -17.95 17.46 13.49
N TYR A 96 -18.41 16.66 14.46
CA TYR A 96 -17.91 15.30 14.68
C TYR A 96 -17.79 14.46 13.39
N TYR A 97 -18.76 14.57 12.47
CA TYR A 97 -18.73 13.82 11.22
C TYR A 97 -17.57 14.23 10.30
N LEU A 98 -17.33 15.53 10.12
CA LEU A 98 -16.23 16.04 9.29
C LEU A 98 -14.88 15.75 9.97
N ASP A 99 -14.71 16.13 11.23
CA ASP A 99 -13.47 15.91 12.00
C ASP A 99 -13.06 14.44 11.99
N SER A 100 -14.03 13.56 12.22
CA SER A 100 -13.77 12.12 12.24
C SER A 100 -13.55 11.54 10.84
N PHE A 101 -14.01 12.18 9.77
CA PHE A 101 -13.68 11.76 8.41
C PHE A 101 -12.26 12.18 8.04
N VAL A 102 -11.91 13.44 8.30
CA VAL A 102 -10.55 13.99 8.15
C VAL A 102 -9.56 13.10 8.90
N TYR A 103 -9.79 12.86 10.19
CA TYR A 103 -8.92 12.00 11.00
C TYR A 103 -8.73 10.61 10.39
N ARG A 104 -9.80 9.95 9.91
CA ARG A 104 -9.70 8.59 9.36
C ARG A 104 -8.91 8.53 8.05
N ILE A 105 -9.06 9.54 7.19
CA ILE A 105 -8.25 9.66 5.96
C ILE A 105 -6.79 9.84 6.35
N ILE A 106 -6.49 10.85 7.16
CA ILE A 106 -5.10 11.17 7.52
C ILE A 106 -4.45 10.01 8.29
N SER A 107 -5.19 9.31 9.15
CA SER A 107 -4.70 8.13 9.88
C SER A 107 -4.21 7.01 8.96
N VAL A 108 -4.87 6.77 7.82
CA VAL A 108 -4.40 5.78 6.83
C VAL A 108 -3.05 6.18 6.26
N PHE A 109 -2.90 7.45 5.89
CA PHE A 109 -1.66 7.97 5.32
C PHE A 109 -0.53 8.07 6.36
N ALA A 110 -0.85 8.37 7.61
CA ALA A 110 0.11 8.39 8.71
C ALA A 110 0.68 6.99 8.99
N TRP A 111 -0.16 5.94 9.00
CA TRP A 111 0.32 4.56 9.12
C TRP A 111 1.14 4.11 7.91
N ILE A 112 0.74 4.48 6.70
CA ILE A 112 1.54 4.23 5.49
C ILE A 112 2.92 4.87 5.65
N LYS A 113 2.97 6.13 6.10
CA LYS A 113 4.23 6.85 6.29
C LYS A 113 5.14 6.19 7.31
N ILE A 114 4.59 5.76 8.46
CA ILE A 114 5.34 5.01 9.49
C ILE A 114 5.93 3.73 8.87
N ILE A 115 5.15 2.98 8.08
CA ILE A 115 5.62 1.77 7.41
C ILE A 115 6.73 2.09 6.40
N GLU A 116 6.53 3.10 5.55
CA GLU A 116 7.51 3.50 4.53
C GLU A 116 8.83 3.95 5.17
N ASP A 117 8.78 4.71 6.27
CA ASP A 117 9.96 5.16 7.00
C ASP A 117 10.72 4.02 7.70
N ASP A 118 10.03 2.94 8.07
CA ASP A 118 10.67 1.73 8.64
C ASP A 118 11.18 0.75 7.54
N LEU A 119 10.77 0.93 6.27
CA LEU A 119 11.16 0.09 5.13
C LEU A 119 12.48 0.54 4.46
N ILE A 120 13.41 1.17 5.20
CA ILE A 120 14.70 1.74 4.74
C ILE A 120 15.54 0.77 3.88
N TYR A 121 15.33 -0.55 4.03
CA TYR A 121 16.08 -1.61 3.34
C TYR A 121 15.24 -2.42 2.35
N PHE A 122 14.16 -1.88 1.79
CA PHE A 122 13.33 -2.60 0.83
C PHE A 122 14.06 -2.78 -0.52
N ASP A 123 14.83 -3.86 -0.62
CA ASP A 123 15.38 -4.33 -1.88
C ASP A 123 14.30 -5.14 -2.64
N THR A 124 13.82 -4.56 -3.73
CA THR A 124 12.81 -5.18 -4.60
C THR A 124 13.25 -6.52 -5.19
N THR A 125 14.55 -6.81 -5.26
CA THR A 125 15.09 -8.06 -5.85
C THR A 125 14.91 -9.27 -4.94
N ILE A 126 14.79 -9.05 -3.63
CA ILE A 126 14.64 -10.08 -2.60
C ILE A 126 13.22 -10.13 -2.00
N SER A 127 12.37 -9.16 -2.32
CA SER A 127 11.02 -9.03 -1.78
C SER A 127 10.01 -9.99 -2.43
N THR A 128 8.97 -10.37 -1.69
CA THR A 128 7.89 -11.20 -2.26
C THR A 128 6.98 -10.38 -3.17
N LYS A 129 6.24 -11.06 -4.05
CA LYS A 129 5.25 -10.41 -4.90
C LYS A 129 4.12 -9.78 -4.08
N GLU A 130 3.73 -10.39 -2.96
CA GLU A 130 2.71 -9.81 -2.07
C GLU A 130 3.18 -8.48 -1.46
N ASP A 131 4.41 -8.42 -0.96
CA ASP A 131 4.99 -7.23 -0.33
C ASP A 131 5.11 -6.08 -1.33
N ILE A 132 5.64 -6.36 -2.53
CA ILE A 132 5.75 -5.39 -3.62
C ILE A 132 4.37 -4.83 -3.99
N ASN A 133 3.35 -5.69 -4.09
CA ASN A 133 2.00 -5.24 -4.41
C ASN A 133 1.41 -4.36 -3.30
N MET A 134 1.73 -4.62 -2.03
CA MET A 134 1.24 -3.83 -0.90
C MET A 134 1.81 -2.40 -0.96
N ILE A 135 3.12 -2.28 -1.23
CA ILE A 135 3.78 -0.98 -1.40
C ILE A 135 3.22 -0.24 -2.62
N LYS A 136 2.92 -0.96 -3.71
CA LYS A 136 2.23 -0.35 -4.86
C LYS A 136 0.85 0.21 -4.48
N PHE A 137 0.11 -0.45 -3.58
CA PHE A 137 -1.14 0.10 -3.06
C PHE A 137 -0.92 1.37 -2.23
N PHE A 138 0.11 1.42 -1.39
CA PHE A 138 0.44 2.63 -0.61
C PHE A 138 0.69 3.81 -1.53
N ARG A 139 1.48 3.57 -2.57
CA ARG A 139 1.73 4.56 -3.63
C ARG A 139 0.46 4.93 -4.39
N LEU A 140 -0.39 3.96 -4.76
CA LEU A 140 -1.66 4.22 -5.43
C LEU A 140 -2.59 5.09 -4.57
N PHE A 141 -2.65 4.86 -3.25
CA PHE A 141 -3.45 5.67 -2.34
C PHE A 141 -3.00 7.13 -2.38
N GLN A 142 -1.70 7.40 -2.25
CA GLN A 142 -1.14 8.75 -2.33
C GLN A 142 -1.38 9.38 -3.72
N GLU A 143 -1.08 8.64 -4.79
CA GLU A 143 -1.27 9.11 -6.17
C GLU A 143 -2.74 9.42 -6.47
N THR A 144 -3.70 8.70 -5.87
CA THR A 144 -5.12 9.01 -6.04
C THR A 144 -5.48 10.41 -5.53
N PHE A 145 -4.77 10.95 -4.52
CA PHE A 145 -5.01 12.31 -4.02
C PHE A 145 -4.12 13.37 -4.68
N CYS A 146 -2.94 12.98 -5.16
CA CYS A 146 -1.92 13.94 -5.62
C CYS A 146 -1.75 14.02 -7.14
N GLU A 147 -2.07 12.95 -7.87
CA GLU A 147 -1.75 12.86 -9.29
C GLU A 147 -2.75 13.62 -10.17
N LEU A 148 -2.24 14.44 -11.08
CA LEU A 148 -3.03 15.24 -12.02
C LEU A 148 -3.46 14.43 -13.25
N LEU A 149 -2.76 13.33 -13.57
CA LEU A 149 -3.15 12.42 -14.66
C LEU A 149 -4.63 12.03 -14.60
N VAL A 150 -5.19 11.87 -13.39
CA VAL A 150 -6.59 11.50 -13.17
C VAL A 150 -7.55 12.54 -13.79
N PHE A 151 -7.13 13.80 -13.90
CA PHE A 151 -7.91 14.91 -14.47
C PHE A 151 -7.63 15.20 -15.95
N LYS A 152 -6.78 14.41 -16.62
CA LYS A 152 -6.43 14.61 -18.03
C LYS A 152 -7.69 14.71 -18.91
N GLY A 153 -7.79 15.78 -19.70
CA GLY A 153 -8.93 16.03 -20.59
C GLY A 153 -10.20 16.53 -19.88
N LYS A 154 -10.09 16.95 -18.61
CA LYS A 154 -11.14 17.67 -17.89
C LYS A 154 -10.78 19.15 -17.77
N GLU A 155 -11.79 20.01 -17.64
CA GLU A 155 -11.60 21.43 -17.34
C GLU A 155 -11.19 21.58 -15.87
N TYR A 156 -9.90 21.48 -15.60
CA TYR A 156 -9.32 21.57 -14.26
C TYR A 156 -8.03 22.39 -14.29
N ASP A 157 -7.95 23.44 -13.45
CA ASP A 157 -6.73 24.25 -13.33
C ASP A 157 -5.73 23.56 -12.39
N SER A 158 -4.66 23.04 -12.97
CA SER A 158 -3.60 22.35 -12.25
C SER A 158 -2.73 23.26 -11.37
N ASN A 159 -2.80 24.58 -11.54
CA ASN A 159 -2.01 25.52 -10.73
C ASN A 159 -2.60 25.72 -9.32
N TYR A 160 -3.88 25.40 -9.14
CA TYR A 160 -4.57 25.52 -7.86
C TYR A 160 -4.97 24.13 -7.34
N ALA A 161 -4.54 23.82 -6.11
CA ALA A 161 -4.83 22.58 -5.40
C ALA A 161 -6.25 22.57 -4.83
N THR A 162 -7.25 22.68 -5.72
CA THR A 162 -8.67 22.64 -5.33
C THR A 162 -9.14 21.20 -5.18
N ASP A 163 -8.98 20.35 -6.19
CA ASP A 163 -9.44 18.95 -6.19
C ASP A 163 -8.30 17.92 -6.11
N HIS A 164 -7.08 18.38 -5.84
CA HIS A 164 -5.91 17.54 -5.56
C HIS A 164 -5.07 18.15 -4.43
N PHE A 165 -4.08 17.40 -3.97
CA PHE A 165 -3.06 17.89 -3.05
C PHE A 165 -1.69 17.87 -3.73
N PHE A 166 -0.86 18.88 -3.46
CA PHE A 166 0.57 18.75 -3.78
C PHE A 166 1.19 17.69 -2.86
N LYS A 167 2.02 16.82 -3.43
CA LYS A 167 2.58 15.66 -2.71
C LYS A 167 3.27 16.04 -1.39
N ALA A 168 4.10 17.08 -1.41
CA ALA A 168 4.82 17.54 -0.21
C ALA A 168 3.88 18.05 0.88
N GLU A 169 2.80 18.75 0.51
CA GLU A 169 1.79 19.22 1.47
C GLU A 169 0.97 18.05 2.02
N PHE A 170 0.62 17.08 1.16
CA PHE A 170 -0.09 15.88 1.58
C PHE A 170 0.71 15.04 2.58
N GLU A 171 2.02 14.90 2.38
CA GLU A 171 2.92 14.24 3.33
C GLU A 171 2.93 14.97 4.68
N LYS A 172 3.02 16.30 4.70
CA LYS A 172 2.95 17.10 5.95
C LYS A 172 1.66 16.84 6.71
N ILE A 173 0.52 16.79 6.01
CA ILE A 173 -0.78 16.48 6.63
C ILE A 173 -0.73 15.13 7.35
N ALA A 174 -0.15 14.09 6.75
CA ALA A 174 0.01 12.79 7.39
C ALA A 174 0.90 12.84 8.64
N PHE A 175 1.98 13.63 8.60
CA PHE A 175 2.91 13.79 9.72
C PHE A 175 2.27 14.43 10.97
N GLU A 176 1.24 15.26 10.82
CA GLU A 176 0.57 15.92 11.96
C GLU A 176 -0.04 14.93 12.97
N LEU A 177 -0.36 13.72 12.51
CA LEU A 177 -0.93 12.66 13.35
C LEU A 177 0.13 11.69 13.89
N ILE A 178 1.40 11.84 13.53
CA ILE A 178 2.46 10.92 13.95
C ILE A 178 3.19 11.48 15.18
N GLU A 179 3.17 10.71 16.27
CA GLU A 179 3.95 10.97 17.48
C GLU A 179 4.62 9.67 17.92
N GLU A 180 5.93 9.71 18.18
CA GLU A 180 6.69 8.53 18.66
C GLU A 180 6.46 7.25 17.82
N LYS A 181 6.44 7.40 16.48
CA LYS A 181 6.14 6.32 15.50
C LYS A 181 4.76 5.69 15.65
N LYS A 182 3.80 6.40 16.23
CA LYS A 182 2.39 5.96 16.34
C LYS A 182 1.48 7.05 15.83
N VAL A 183 0.29 6.63 15.37
CA VAL A 183 -0.78 7.55 15.03
C VAL A 183 -1.53 7.92 16.31
N ILE A 184 -1.64 9.22 16.60
CA ILE A 184 -2.38 9.74 17.74
C ILE A 184 -3.85 9.30 17.66
N SER A 185 -4.50 9.18 18.81
CA SER A 185 -5.93 8.86 18.90
C SER A 185 -6.81 10.01 18.39
N PHE A 186 -8.08 9.69 18.09
CA PHE A 186 -9.05 10.72 17.70
C PHE A 186 -9.26 11.78 18.80
N SER A 187 -9.17 11.41 20.08
CA SER A 187 -9.28 12.35 21.21
C SER A 187 -8.11 13.35 21.21
N GLU A 188 -6.90 12.86 20.96
CA GLU A 188 -5.70 13.72 20.83
C GLU A 188 -5.78 14.60 19.59
N PHE A 189 -6.22 14.06 18.46
CA PHE A 189 -6.51 14.86 17.26
C PHE A 189 -7.49 15.99 17.56
N GLN A 190 -8.59 15.73 18.27
CA GLN A 190 -9.55 16.77 18.65
C GLN A 190 -8.95 17.85 19.57
N LYS A 191 -8.01 17.47 20.45
CA LYS A 191 -7.25 18.44 21.25
C LYS A 191 -6.32 19.27 20.35
N LYS A 192 -5.59 18.65 19.42
CA LYS A 192 -4.75 19.38 18.45
C LYS A 192 -5.54 20.34 17.58
N MET A 193 -6.73 19.95 17.13
CA MET A 193 -7.59 20.83 16.32
C MET A 193 -8.12 22.05 17.09
N SER A 194 -8.09 22.04 18.43
CA SER A 194 -8.45 23.21 19.24
C SER A 194 -7.38 24.31 19.24
N THR A 195 -6.18 24.00 18.77
CA THR A 195 -5.08 24.94 18.50
C THR A 195 -4.92 25.03 16.98
N GLU A 196 -5.09 26.20 16.37
CA GLU A 196 -5.11 26.37 14.90
C GLU A 196 -3.99 25.59 14.18
N ASN A 197 -4.36 24.52 13.45
CA ASN A 197 -3.43 23.71 12.66
C ASN A 197 -3.72 23.86 11.16
N LYS A 198 -3.00 24.78 10.53
CA LYS A 198 -3.17 25.16 9.12
C LYS A 198 -2.95 24.00 8.14
N ASN A 199 -2.15 23.00 8.51
CA ASN A 199 -1.88 21.86 7.63
C ASN A 199 -3.14 21.00 7.48
N ILE A 200 -3.85 20.75 8.57
CA ILE A 200 -5.06 19.92 8.57
C ILE A 200 -6.27 20.66 7.97
N GLU A 201 -6.30 22.00 7.97
CA GLU A 201 -7.37 22.81 7.37
C GLU A 201 -7.59 22.46 5.89
N GLN A 202 -6.53 22.19 5.11
CA GLN A 202 -6.65 21.81 3.70
C GLN A 202 -7.50 20.55 3.49
N MET A 203 -7.37 19.55 4.37
CA MET A 203 -8.18 18.33 4.30
C MET A 203 -9.64 18.59 4.72
N HIS A 204 -9.87 19.51 5.66
CA HIS A 204 -11.23 19.95 5.99
C HIS A 204 -11.89 20.62 4.79
N ASP A 205 -11.19 21.56 4.14
CA ASP A 205 -11.70 22.27 2.96
C ASP A 205 -11.97 21.32 1.78
N TYR A 206 -11.08 20.35 1.57
CA TYR A 206 -11.26 19.31 0.56
C TYR A 206 -12.53 18.49 0.79
N LEU A 207 -12.85 18.10 2.03
CA LEU A 207 -14.03 17.30 2.34
C LEU A 207 -15.29 18.12 2.57
N ASN A 208 -15.16 19.43 2.80
CA ASN A 208 -16.29 20.27 3.14
C ASN A 208 -17.29 20.39 1.98
N GLY A 209 -18.54 20.03 2.24
CA GLY A 209 -19.62 20.09 1.26
C GLY A 209 -19.47 19.11 0.09
N ILE A 210 -18.63 18.07 0.22
CA ILE A 210 -18.43 17.08 -0.83
C ILE A 210 -19.75 16.36 -1.15
N SER A 211 -20.09 16.23 -2.43
CA SER A 211 -21.39 15.69 -2.87
C SER A 211 -21.32 15.10 -4.28
N LYS A 212 -22.19 14.13 -4.60
CA LYS A 212 -22.26 13.56 -5.97
C LYS A 212 -22.81 14.53 -7.02
N VAL A 213 -23.50 15.59 -6.61
CA VAL A 213 -24.14 16.56 -7.51
C VAL A 213 -23.32 17.85 -7.68
N GLU A 214 -22.10 17.89 -7.13
CA GLU A 214 -21.21 19.04 -7.31
C GLU A 214 -20.46 18.95 -8.65
N GLU A 215 -20.06 20.10 -9.20
CA GLU A 215 -19.26 20.16 -10.44
C GLU A 215 -17.79 19.76 -10.21
N ARG A 216 -17.32 19.87 -8.96
CA ARG A 216 -15.93 19.56 -8.59
C ARG A 216 -15.64 18.06 -8.72
N LEU A 217 -14.40 17.74 -9.10
CA LEU A 217 -13.97 16.38 -9.41
C LEU A 217 -13.53 15.58 -8.16
N ARG A 218 -13.55 16.22 -6.98
CA ARG A 218 -13.14 15.61 -5.70
C ARG A 218 -14.04 14.44 -5.26
N TRP A 219 -15.34 14.47 -5.60
CA TRP A 219 -16.25 13.34 -5.35
C TRP A 219 -15.77 12.09 -6.10
N ASP A 220 -15.57 12.21 -7.41
CA ASP A 220 -15.09 11.12 -8.25
C ASP A 220 -13.74 10.60 -7.78
N ARG A 221 -12.81 11.49 -7.44
CA ARG A 221 -11.50 11.11 -6.90
C ARG A 221 -11.62 10.30 -5.60
N LEU A 222 -12.52 10.71 -4.69
CA LEU A 222 -12.78 9.98 -3.45
C LEU A 222 -13.42 8.62 -3.71
N GLN A 223 -14.30 8.50 -4.72
CA GLN A 223 -14.87 7.22 -5.13
C GLN A 223 -13.81 6.29 -5.74
N LEU A 224 -12.88 6.80 -6.54
CA LEU A 224 -11.74 6.03 -7.05
C LEU A 224 -10.85 5.53 -5.92
N PHE A 225 -10.59 6.37 -4.92
CA PHE A 225 -9.87 5.97 -3.72
C PHE A 225 -10.61 4.87 -2.95
N HIS A 226 -11.93 4.96 -2.84
CA HIS A 226 -12.75 3.92 -2.21
C HIS A 226 -12.62 2.56 -2.92
N LEU A 227 -12.55 2.54 -4.25
CA LEU A 227 -12.26 1.31 -5.02
C LEU A 227 -10.88 0.73 -4.66
N ALA A 228 -9.86 1.59 -4.57
CA ALA A 228 -8.52 1.18 -4.17
C ALA A 228 -8.52 0.58 -2.75
N LEU A 229 -9.24 1.23 -1.82
CA LEU A 229 -9.34 0.84 -0.43
C LEU A 229 -10.04 -0.51 -0.27
N ILE A 230 -11.14 -0.73 -0.99
CA ILE A 230 -11.85 -2.02 -1.00
C ILE A 230 -10.93 -3.11 -1.56
N ALA A 231 -10.25 -2.85 -2.68
CA ALA A 231 -9.33 -3.82 -3.28
C ALA A 231 -8.17 -4.18 -2.34
N PHE A 232 -7.64 -3.19 -1.61
CA PHE A 232 -6.61 -3.41 -0.60
C PHE A 232 -7.10 -4.28 0.56
N LEU A 233 -8.26 -3.97 1.14
CA LEU A 233 -8.85 -4.76 2.22
C LEU A 233 -9.20 -6.19 1.77
N ASN A 234 -9.71 -6.36 0.55
CA ASN A 234 -9.96 -7.69 -0.02
C ASN A 234 -8.68 -8.50 -0.24
N ALA A 235 -7.56 -7.84 -0.54
CA ALA A 235 -6.29 -8.51 -0.79
C ALA A 235 -5.52 -8.84 0.50
N TYR A 236 -5.60 -7.98 1.52
CA TYR A 236 -4.71 -8.04 2.69
C TYR A 236 -5.39 -8.06 4.05
N GLY A 237 -6.68 -7.70 4.12
CA GLY A 237 -7.46 -7.67 5.34
C GLY A 237 -7.99 -9.03 5.77
N TYR A 238 -8.52 -9.09 6.99
CA TYR A 238 -9.24 -10.26 7.48
C TYR A 238 -10.52 -10.49 6.69
N ASP A 239 -11.04 -11.71 6.71
CA ASP A 239 -12.29 -12.12 6.07
C ASP A 239 -13.47 -11.18 6.37
N PHE A 240 -13.62 -10.75 7.62
CA PHE A 240 -14.67 -9.81 8.05
C PHE A 240 -14.46 -8.37 7.55
N GLN A 241 -13.25 -8.01 7.09
CA GLN A 241 -12.96 -6.70 6.50
C GLN A 241 -13.20 -6.65 4.99
N GLN A 242 -13.38 -7.82 4.36
CA GLN A 242 -13.58 -7.92 2.92
C GLN A 242 -14.98 -7.46 2.52
N THR A 243 -15.05 -6.81 1.36
CA THR A 243 -16.31 -6.40 0.74
C THR A 243 -16.69 -7.43 -0.32
N THR A 244 -17.88 -8.01 -0.15
CA THR A 244 -18.44 -8.99 -1.10
C THR A 244 -18.70 -8.36 -2.47
N THR A 245 -18.68 -9.19 -3.51
CA THR A 245 -19.00 -8.76 -4.87
C THR A 245 -20.37 -8.09 -4.96
N ASP A 246 -21.38 -8.61 -4.25
CA ASP A 246 -22.73 -8.05 -4.27
C ASP A 246 -22.79 -6.66 -3.63
N LYS A 247 -21.99 -6.44 -2.58
CA LYS A 247 -21.86 -5.11 -1.98
C LYS A 247 -21.09 -4.16 -2.90
N ILE A 248 -20.06 -4.62 -3.60
CA ILE A 248 -19.32 -3.80 -4.59
C ILE A 248 -20.26 -3.33 -5.72
N ARG A 249 -21.15 -4.19 -6.22
CA ARG A 249 -22.11 -3.83 -7.29
C ARG A 249 -22.97 -2.62 -6.93
N LYS A 250 -23.30 -2.45 -5.64
CA LYS A 250 -24.07 -1.30 -5.15
C LYS A 250 -23.36 0.04 -5.34
N LEU A 251 -22.03 0.06 -5.52
CA LEU A 251 -21.31 1.31 -5.79
C LEU A 251 -21.75 1.97 -7.09
N LYS A 252 -22.16 1.18 -8.09
CA LYS A 252 -22.70 1.70 -9.35
C LYS A 252 -23.95 2.54 -9.12
N ASP A 253 -24.83 2.06 -8.24
CA ASP A 253 -26.15 2.64 -8.02
C ASP A 253 -26.09 3.90 -7.14
N PHE A 254 -25.18 3.92 -6.17
CA PHE A 254 -25.09 5.02 -5.19
C PHE A 254 -23.95 6.02 -5.44
N GLY A 255 -22.91 5.61 -6.17
CA GLY A 255 -21.67 6.38 -6.35
C GLY A 255 -21.74 7.49 -7.41
N GLY A 256 -22.76 7.51 -8.28
CA GLY A 256 -22.93 8.58 -9.28
C GLY A 256 -22.11 8.43 -10.57
N GLY A 257 -21.60 7.22 -10.87
CA GLY A 257 -20.69 6.99 -12.00
C GLY A 257 -19.25 7.42 -11.68
N TYR A 258 -18.34 7.21 -12.63
CA TYR A 258 -16.90 7.51 -12.45
C TYR A 258 -16.35 8.29 -13.65
N ASN A 259 -16.49 9.61 -13.67
CA ASN A 259 -16.06 10.41 -14.84
C ASN A 259 -14.55 10.38 -15.07
N LEU A 260 -13.79 9.98 -14.04
CA LEU A 260 -12.33 9.90 -14.02
C LEU A 260 -11.79 8.47 -14.19
N LEU A 261 -12.65 7.46 -14.34
CA LEU A 261 -12.25 6.05 -14.33
C LEU A 261 -11.20 5.70 -15.39
N ASN A 262 -11.37 6.19 -16.62
CA ASN A 262 -10.46 5.87 -17.72
C ASN A 262 -9.04 6.35 -17.43
N ASN A 263 -8.92 7.58 -16.90
CA ASN A 263 -7.63 8.15 -16.48
C ASN A 263 -7.08 7.42 -15.25
N TYR A 264 -7.95 6.97 -14.35
CA TYR A 264 -7.56 6.13 -13.22
C TYR A 264 -7.02 4.77 -13.66
N ILE A 265 -7.59 4.15 -14.70
CA ILE A 265 -7.04 2.91 -15.29
C ILE A 265 -5.64 3.17 -15.89
N GLU A 266 -5.39 4.34 -16.48
CA GLU A 266 -4.04 4.74 -16.92
C GLU A 266 -3.07 4.86 -15.73
N LEU A 267 -3.53 5.43 -14.62
CA LEU A 267 -2.77 5.50 -13.36
C LEU A 267 -2.40 4.10 -12.85
N LEU A 268 -3.34 3.15 -12.86
CA LEU A 268 -3.11 1.76 -12.44
C LEU A 268 -2.06 1.06 -13.31
N LYS A 269 -2.08 1.29 -14.63
CA LYS A 269 -1.07 0.77 -15.56
C LYS A 269 0.32 1.32 -15.24
N ARG A 270 0.41 2.63 -14.98
CA ARG A 270 1.68 3.29 -14.60
C ARG A 270 2.23 2.73 -13.29
N GLY A 271 1.35 2.44 -12.33
CA GLY A 271 1.69 1.79 -11.05
C GLY A 271 1.94 0.27 -11.14
N LYS A 272 1.81 -0.35 -12.32
CA LYS A 272 1.89 -1.81 -12.52
C LYS A 272 0.92 -2.59 -11.63
N LEU A 273 -0.32 -2.10 -11.52
CA LEU A 273 -1.43 -2.64 -10.72
C LEU A 273 -2.64 -3.05 -11.58
N GLU A 274 -2.60 -2.84 -12.90
CA GLU A 274 -3.68 -3.18 -13.83
C GLU A 274 -4.03 -4.67 -13.84
N ASN A 275 -3.08 -5.52 -13.43
CA ASN A 275 -3.23 -6.96 -13.33
C ASN A 275 -3.48 -7.46 -11.88
N GLN A 276 -3.60 -6.56 -10.90
CA GLN A 276 -3.89 -6.94 -9.53
C GLN A 276 -5.34 -7.47 -9.43
N LYS A 277 -5.50 -8.69 -8.93
CA LYS A 277 -6.74 -9.46 -8.96
C LYS A 277 -7.94 -8.72 -8.34
N GLU A 278 -7.77 -8.18 -7.14
CA GLU A 278 -8.84 -7.52 -6.39
C GLU A 278 -9.18 -6.15 -6.97
N LEU A 279 -8.22 -5.39 -7.49
CA LEU A 279 -8.50 -4.14 -8.23
C LEU A 279 -9.32 -4.41 -9.48
N LYS A 280 -8.92 -5.41 -10.30
CA LYS A 280 -9.70 -5.81 -11.49
C LYS A 280 -11.12 -6.22 -11.11
N LYS A 281 -11.26 -7.00 -10.04
CA LYS A 281 -12.55 -7.44 -9.52
C LYS A 281 -13.40 -6.23 -9.11
N VAL A 282 -12.87 -5.35 -8.26
CA VAL A 282 -13.59 -4.19 -7.75
C VAL A 282 -14.02 -3.26 -8.87
N ILE A 283 -13.14 -2.92 -9.80
CA ILE A 283 -13.47 -2.08 -10.97
C ILE A 283 -14.56 -2.74 -11.81
N LYS A 284 -14.38 -4.01 -12.20
CA LYS A 284 -15.35 -4.74 -13.02
C LYS A 284 -16.76 -4.76 -12.43
N TYR A 285 -16.90 -4.85 -11.11
CA TYR A 285 -18.21 -4.94 -10.47
C TYR A 285 -18.79 -3.60 -10.04
N ALA A 286 -17.96 -2.57 -9.86
CA ALA A 286 -18.40 -1.22 -9.49
C ALA A 286 -18.87 -0.38 -10.70
N THR A 287 -18.49 -0.77 -11.93
CA THR A 287 -18.73 -0.01 -13.17
C THR A 287 -19.62 -0.80 -14.12
#